data_AF-A0AAE3AP64-F1
#
_entry.id   AF-A0AAE3AP64-F1
#
_cell.length_a   1.000
_cell.length_b   1.000
_cell.length_c   1.000
_cell.angle_alpha   90.00
_cell.angle_beta   90.00
_cell.angle_gamma   90.00
#
_symmetry.space_group_name_H-M   'P 1'
#
loop_
_entity.id
_entity.type
_entity.pdbx_description
1 polymer ?
#
loop_
_entity_poly.entity_id
_entity_poly.type
_entity_poly.pdbx_seq_one_letter_code
_entity_poly.pdbx_strand_id
1 'polypeptide(L)'
;MHINSITGILLECLAKKTDKYGLSWTDRSMITLASSLHDIGKIGIDDKILNKPGKLTKEEYEIMKTHAEIGASMLSQIDFYKNEKLVKVAHEICRWHHERYDGKGYPDGLKGEDIPISAQVVALADVYDALVSERVYKPAYSHEQAVQMILNGECGAFNPLLLEGLMESQDRITKELELRSVGDQNVRQMRNVADELLQRPEFSIAERTQQQLEYERMKDKFYSSLSKEIRYEYTTQPMMLTFSEWGAKTLGIDEVTLEPEKNEKLLEAFPLEEIERLKESLFETTPENPEIENTYRIRVDGTFRDCRIVSRVIWSNEALPQCNGSIGRILTE
;
A
#
# COMPACT_ATOMS: atom_id res chain seq x y z
N MET A 1 4.01 4.61 -7.04
CA MET A 1 4.84 5.16 -5.94
C MET A 1 6.14 4.38 -5.90
N HIS A 2 7.28 5.01 -6.23
CA HIS A 2 8.55 4.31 -6.36
C HIS A 2 9.28 4.12 -5.03
N ILE A 3 8.77 4.75 -3.97
CA ILE A 3 9.37 4.80 -2.64
C ILE A 3 9.75 3.43 -2.05
N ASN A 4 8.92 2.38 -2.23
CA ASN A 4 9.23 1.05 -1.71
C ASN A 4 10.48 0.44 -2.38
N SER A 5 10.59 0.56 -3.71
CA SER A 5 11.74 0.06 -4.46
C SER A 5 13.03 0.78 -4.04
N ILE A 6 12.99 2.11 -3.97
CA ILE A 6 14.14 2.93 -3.58
C ILE A 6 14.55 2.59 -2.15
N THR A 7 13.58 2.53 -1.22
CA THR A 7 13.81 2.15 0.19
C THR A 7 14.48 0.79 0.30
N GLY A 8 13.99 -0.22 -0.43
CA GLY A 8 14.58 -1.57 -0.44
C GLY A 8 16.03 -1.59 -0.91
N ILE A 9 16.34 -0.87 -2.00
CA ILE A 9 17.71 -0.77 -2.53
C ILE A 9 18.63 -0.08 -1.52
N LEU A 10 18.21 1.03 -0.93
CA LEU A 10 18.99 1.77 0.06
C LEU A 10 19.26 0.93 1.31
N LEU A 11 18.27 0.16 1.80
CA LEU A 11 18.42 -0.75 2.93
C LEU A 11 19.41 -1.88 2.65
N GLU A 12 19.41 -2.43 1.43
CA GLU A 12 20.38 -3.43 1.02
C GLU A 12 21.81 -2.89 1.01
N CYS A 13 22.02 -1.67 0.51
CA CYS A 13 23.32 -1.03 0.52
C CYS A 13 23.78 -0.71 1.95
N LEU A 14 22.88 -0.17 2.78
CA LEU A 14 23.19 0.16 4.17
C LEU A 14 23.60 -1.09 4.97
N ALA A 15 22.87 -2.21 4.81
CA ALA A 15 23.18 -3.45 5.50
C ALA A 15 24.52 -4.07 5.07
N LYS A 16 24.98 -3.82 3.84
CA LYS A 16 26.32 -4.24 3.38
C LYS A 16 27.43 -3.36 3.96
N LYS A 17 27.13 -2.10 4.25
CA LYS A 17 28.10 -1.12 4.76
C LYS A 17 28.30 -1.22 6.27
N THR A 18 27.26 -1.54 7.03
CA THR A 18 27.33 -1.56 8.48
C THR A 18 26.36 -2.53 9.13
N ASP A 19 26.84 -3.19 10.19
CA ASP A 19 26.00 -4.02 11.07
C ASP A 19 25.37 -3.20 12.22
N LYS A 20 25.70 -1.91 12.33
CA LYS A 20 25.28 -1.03 13.44
C LYS A 20 23.77 -1.08 13.71
N TYR A 21 22.97 -1.17 12.66
CA TYR A 21 21.51 -1.09 12.73
C TYR A 21 20.83 -2.46 12.82
N GLY A 22 21.59 -3.57 12.77
CA GLY A 22 21.05 -4.93 12.88
C GLY A 22 19.98 -5.26 11.84
N LEU A 23 20.11 -4.75 10.61
CA LEU A 23 19.09 -4.84 9.56
C LEU A 23 19.02 -6.25 8.95
N SER A 24 18.34 -7.16 9.64
CA SER A 24 18.05 -8.49 9.10
C SER A 24 17.24 -8.41 7.80
N TRP A 25 17.15 -9.51 7.05
CA TRP A 25 16.30 -9.56 5.86
C TRP A 25 14.84 -9.21 6.20
N THR A 26 14.31 -9.74 7.31
CA THR A 26 12.96 -9.42 7.79
C THR A 26 12.79 -7.95 8.12
N ASP A 27 13.77 -7.30 8.74
CA ASP A 27 13.69 -5.88 9.08
C ASP A 27 13.64 -5.01 7.83
N ARG A 28 14.46 -5.34 6.84
CA ARG A 28 14.47 -4.62 5.57
C ARG A 28 13.14 -4.75 4.85
N SER A 29 12.60 -5.97 4.75
CA SER A 29 11.28 -6.21 4.16
C SER A 29 10.16 -5.45 4.88
N MET A 30 10.19 -5.39 6.22
CA MET A 30 9.21 -4.64 7.00
C MET A 30 9.30 -3.13 6.75
N ILE A 31 10.51 -2.55 6.76
CA ILE A 31 10.70 -1.11 6.49
C ILE A 31 10.26 -0.78 5.07
N THR A 32 10.60 -1.61 4.09
CA THR A 32 10.16 -1.44 2.69
C THR A 32 8.64 -1.55 2.54
N LEU A 33 7.97 -2.42 3.29
CA LEU A 33 6.51 -2.48 3.27
C LEU A 33 5.89 -1.26 3.95
N ALA A 34 6.42 -0.85 5.10
CA ALA A 34 5.93 0.28 5.87
C ALA A 34 6.17 1.63 5.19
N SER A 35 7.16 1.75 4.30
CA SER A 35 7.48 3.01 3.62
C SER A 35 6.32 3.56 2.79
N SER A 36 5.41 2.71 2.29
CA SER A 36 4.24 3.20 1.54
C SER A 36 3.24 3.95 2.41
N LEU A 37 3.34 3.85 3.74
CA LEU A 37 2.43 4.50 4.68
C LEU A 37 2.93 5.86 5.18
N HIS A 38 4.14 6.32 4.80
CA HIS A 38 4.74 7.55 5.32
C HIS A 38 3.79 8.77 5.29
N ASP A 39 2.99 8.86 4.22
CA ASP A 39 2.07 9.96 3.95
C ASP A 39 0.61 9.67 4.36
N ILE A 40 0.33 8.58 5.07
CA ILE A 40 -1.05 8.16 5.44
C ILE A 40 -1.83 9.26 6.17
N GLY A 41 -1.13 10.06 6.99
CA GLY A 41 -1.74 11.15 7.74
C GLY A 41 -2.22 12.33 6.90
N LYS A 42 -1.91 12.39 5.59
CA LYS A 42 -2.44 13.42 4.69
C LYS A 42 -3.97 13.38 4.60
N ILE A 43 -4.59 12.25 4.95
CA ILE A 43 -6.05 12.12 5.07
C ILE A 43 -6.68 13.09 6.08
N GLY A 44 -5.92 13.52 7.09
CA GLY A 44 -6.39 14.49 8.08
C GLY A 44 -6.13 15.95 7.70
N ILE A 45 -5.58 16.22 6.52
CA ILE A 45 -5.29 17.57 6.03
C ILE A 45 -6.45 18.07 5.16
N ASP A 46 -6.88 19.32 5.37
CA ASP A 46 -7.95 19.95 4.57
C ASP A 46 -7.61 19.93 3.07
N ASP A 47 -8.57 19.48 2.26
CA ASP A 47 -8.44 19.37 0.80
C ASP A 47 -7.98 20.66 0.12
N LYS A 48 -8.35 21.83 0.65
CA LYS A 48 -7.95 23.13 0.10
C LYS A 48 -6.46 23.40 0.28
N ILE A 49 -5.86 22.89 1.35
CA ILE A 49 -4.43 22.96 1.62
C ILE A 49 -3.71 21.87 0.84
N LEU A 50 -4.22 20.64 0.89
CA LEU A 50 -3.63 19.48 0.23
C LEU A 50 -3.55 19.64 -1.29
N ASN A 51 -4.61 20.17 -1.92
CA ASN A 51 -4.72 20.31 -3.37
C ASN A 51 -4.47 21.74 -3.87
N LYS A 52 -3.83 22.59 -3.07
CA LYS A 52 -3.61 24.00 -3.44
C LYS A 52 -2.74 24.09 -4.71
N PRO A 53 -3.22 24.73 -5.80
CA PRO A 53 -2.42 24.94 -7.00
C PRO A 53 -1.42 26.09 -6.76
N GLY A 54 -0.29 25.80 -6.13
CA GLY A 54 0.77 26.76 -5.87
C GLY A 54 1.52 26.54 -4.55
N LYS A 55 2.32 27.53 -4.15
CA LYS A 55 3.04 27.48 -2.87
C LYS A 55 2.07 27.65 -1.70
N LEU A 56 2.25 26.85 -0.65
CA LEU A 56 1.56 27.02 0.62
C LEU A 56 2.02 28.33 1.31
N THR A 57 1.12 28.98 2.03
CA THR A 57 1.50 30.03 2.99
C THR A 57 2.24 29.39 4.17
N LYS A 58 2.82 30.20 5.05
CA LYS A 58 3.51 29.68 6.24
C LYS A 58 2.53 28.91 7.13
N GLU A 59 1.35 29.45 7.33
CA GLU A 59 0.29 28.86 8.17
C GLU A 59 -0.23 27.56 7.57
N GLU A 60 -0.45 27.52 6.25
CA GLU A 60 -0.84 26.30 5.53
C GLU A 60 0.27 25.25 5.57
N TYR A 61 1.54 25.66 5.52
CA TYR A 61 2.68 24.76 5.67
C TYR A 61 2.76 24.19 7.09
N GLU A 62 2.52 24.99 8.13
CA GLU A 62 2.41 24.49 9.51
C GLU A 62 1.31 23.43 9.65
N ILE A 63 0.15 23.64 9.02
CA ILE A 63 -0.92 22.64 8.99
C ILE A 63 -0.47 21.40 8.21
N MET A 64 0.13 21.56 7.03
CA MET A 64 0.61 20.43 6.23
C MET A 64 1.58 19.53 7.00
N LYS A 65 2.49 20.11 7.80
CA LYS A 65 3.44 19.33 8.62
C LYS A 65 2.75 18.39 9.63
N THR A 66 1.51 18.67 10.03
CA THR A 66 0.79 17.84 10.99
C THR A 66 0.45 16.45 10.47
N HIS A 67 0.52 16.19 9.16
CA HIS A 67 0.26 14.84 8.61
C HIS A 67 1.18 13.77 9.24
N ALA A 68 2.42 14.13 9.58
CA ALA A 68 3.34 13.21 10.25
C ALA A 68 2.80 12.76 11.62
N GLU A 69 2.23 13.70 12.38
CA GLU A 69 1.57 13.41 13.66
C GLU A 69 0.29 12.62 13.50
N ILE A 70 -0.55 13.02 12.54
CA ILE A 70 -1.84 12.39 12.28
C ILE A 70 -1.62 10.93 11.90
N GLY A 71 -0.68 10.63 10.98
CA GLY A 71 -0.38 9.27 10.57
C GLY A 71 0.14 8.40 11.72
N ALA A 72 1.04 8.94 12.54
CA ALA A 72 1.55 8.26 13.73
C ALA A 72 0.44 8.00 14.78
N SER A 73 -0.45 8.97 14.98
CA SER A 73 -1.60 8.84 15.89
C SER A 73 -2.58 7.77 15.41
N MET A 74 -2.90 7.76 14.11
CA MET A 74 -3.75 6.73 13.50
C MET A 74 -3.21 5.32 13.77
N LEU A 75 -1.90 5.12 13.61
CA LEU A 75 -1.27 3.82 13.86
C LEU A 75 -1.26 3.45 15.35
N SER A 76 -1.12 4.44 16.24
CA SER A 76 -1.12 4.25 17.70
C SER A 76 -2.47 3.88 18.29
N GLN A 77 -3.57 4.16 17.57
CA GLN A 77 -4.95 3.87 17.96
C GLN A 77 -5.40 2.47 17.56
N ILE A 78 -4.57 1.71 16.83
CA ILE A 78 -4.87 0.32 16.46
C ILE A 78 -4.48 -0.60 17.64
N ASP A 79 -5.31 -0.62 18.69
CA ASP A 79 -4.99 -1.25 19.98
C ASP A 79 -4.53 -2.71 19.87
N PHE A 80 -5.13 -3.49 18.96
CA PHE A 80 -4.78 -4.90 18.77
C PHE A 80 -3.40 -5.13 18.17
N TYR A 81 -2.90 -4.20 17.35
CA TYR A 81 -1.64 -4.35 16.61
C TYR A 81 -0.55 -3.38 17.08
N LYS A 82 -0.82 -2.57 18.10
CA LYS A 82 0.12 -1.56 18.63
C LYS A 82 1.49 -2.13 19.02
N ASN A 83 1.53 -3.40 19.43
CA ASN A 83 2.76 -4.09 19.80
C ASN A 83 3.45 -4.81 18.64
N GLU A 84 2.79 -4.93 17.48
CA GLU A 84 3.37 -5.54 16.29
C GLU A 84 4.53 -4.72 15.76
N LYS A 85 5.60 -5.42 15.37
CA LYS A 85 6.83 -4.78 14.91
C LYS A 85 6.60 -3.93 13.66
N LEU A 86 5.75 -4.38 12.75
CA LEU A 86 5.39 -3.64 11.54
C LEU A 86 4.69 -2.31 11.86
N VAL A 87 3.76 -2.30 12.84
CA VAL A 87 3.03 -1.08 13.24
C VAL A 87 3.98 -0.09 13.91
N LYS A 88 4.92 -0.56 14.72
CA LYS A 88 5.97 0.30 15.31
C LYS A 88 6.85 0.94 14.24
N VAL A 89 7.31 0.15 13.27
CA VAL A 89 8.13 0.65 12.16
C VAL A 89 7.34 1.64 11.29
N ALA A 90 6.08 1.35 10.98
CA ALA A 90 5.21 2.28 10.26
C ALA A 90 4.97 3.58 11.04
N HIS A 91 4.81 3.49 12.36
CA HIS A 91 4.68 4.66 13.23
C HIS A 91 5.94 5.54 13.19
N GLU A 92 7.12 4.93 13.35
CA GLU A 92 8.41 5.64 13.25
C GLU A 92 8.53 6.39 11.92
N ILE A 93 8.20 5.72 10.81
CA ILE A 93 8.24 6.31 9.47
C ILE A 93 7.25 7.47 9.37
N CYS A 94 5.97 7.27 9.73
CA CYS A 94 4.95 8.33 9.66
C CYS A 94 5.37 9.55 10.47
N ARG A 95 5.81 9.34 11.73
CA ARG A 95 6.15 10.44 12.63
C ARG A 95 7.40 11.17 12.18
N TRP A 96 8.43 10.47 11.69
CA TRP A 96 9.79 11.03 11.60
C TRP A 96 10.44 11.01 10.22
N HIS A 97 9.76 10.60 9.14
CA HIS A 97 10.36 10.66 7.79
C HIS A 97 10.66 12.09 7.29
N HIS A 98 10.21 13.12 8.00
CA HIS A 98 10.58 14.52 7.76
C HIS A 98 11.60 15.07 8.76
N GLU A 99 12.09 14.25 9.68
CA GLU A 99 13.23 14.61 10.51
C GLU A 99 14.50 14.70 9.66
N ARG A 100 15.40 15.60 10.05
CA ARG A 100 16.64 15.84 9.33
C ARG A 100 17.81 15.47 10.21
N TYR A 101 18.84 14.86 9.64
CA TYR A 101 20.01 14.41 10.38
C TYR A 101 20.72 15.56 11.14
N ASP A 102 20.55 16.81 10.69
CA ASP A 102 21.06 18.01 11.34
C ASP A 102 20.21 18.55 12.52
N GLY A 103 19.04 17.96 12.78
CA GLY A 103 18.09 18.38 13.82
C GLY A 103 17.16 19.53 13.42
N LYS A 104 17.13 19.91 12.14
CA LYS A 104 16.27 21.01 11.63
C LYS A 104 14.98 20.50 11.01
N GLY A 105 14.68 19.22 11.18
CA GLY A 105 13.47 18.59 10.70
C GLY A 105 12.26 18.88 11.60
N TYR A 106 11.18 18.16 11.32
CA TYR A 106 9.96 18.18 12.10
C TYR A 106 9.42 16.75 12.16
N PRO A 107 8.52 16.42 13.10
CA PRO A 107 7.84 17.29 14.07
C PRO A 107 8.56 17.49 15.42
N ASP A 108 9.47 16.60 15.79
CA ASP A 108 10.07 16.54 17.13
C ASP A 108 11.49 17.14 17.19
N GLY A 109 12.11 17.39 16.04
CA GLY A 109 13.45 17.99 15.94
C GLY A 109 14.57 17.02 16.32
N LEU A 110 14.35 15.73 16.09
CA LEU A 110 15.32 14.67 16.35
C LEU A 110 16.58 14.88 15.52
N LYS A 111 17.74 14.51 16.08
CA LYS A 111 19.05 14.75 15.45
C LYS A 111 19.87 13.48 15.34
N GLY A 112 20.51 13.30 14.19
CA GLY A 112 21.43 12.20 13.96
C GLY A 112 20.80 10.84 14.21
N GLU A 113 21.34 10.12 15.18
CA GLU A 113 20.94 8.75 15.53
C GLU A 113 19.71 8.66 16.43
N ASP A 114 19.20 9.79 16.92
CA ASP A 114 17.92 9.82 17.63
C ASP A 114 16.74 9.56 16.68
N ILE A 115 16.94 9.79 15.38
CA ILE A 115 15.98 9.46 14.33
C ILE A 115 16.09 7.94 14.05
N PRO A 116 15.00 7.15 14.09
CA PRO A 116 15.08 5.74 13.73
C PRO A 116 15.55 5.54 12.30
N ILE A 117 16.34 4.49 12.08
CA ILE A 117 16.91 4.20 10.75
C ILE A 117 15.82 3.96 9.68
N SER A 118 14.67 3.43 10.08
CA SER A 118 13.47 3.26 9.25
C SER A 118 13.04 4.61 8.65
N ALA A 119 12.87 5.63 9.48
CA ALA A 119 12.53 6.98 9.06
C ALA A 119 13.64 7.66 8.26
N GLN A 120 14.91 7.50 8.65
CA GLN A 120 16.05 8.08 7.93
C GLN A 120 16.15 7.58 6.47
N VAL A 121 15.94 6.27 6.25
CA VAL A 121 15.99 5.69 4.90
C VAL A 121 14.82 6.18 4.06
N VAL A 122 13.61 6.17 4.63
CA VAL A 122 12.40 6.61 3.92
C VAL A 122 12.46 8.09 3.59
N ALA A 123 13.00 8.93 4.47
CA ALA A 123 13.23 10.36 4.21
C ALA A 123 14.05 10.59 2.93
N LEU A 124 15.15 9.84 2.77
CA LEU A 124 15.99 9.92 1.58
C LEU A 124 15.27 9.39 0.33
N ALA A 125 14.56 8.27 0.47
CA ALA A 125 13.80 7.67 -0.62
C ALA A 125 12.68 8.59 -1.13
N ASP A 126 11.92 9.20 -0.23
CA ASP A 126 10.85 10.14 -0.53
C ASP A 126 11.38 11.38 -1.26
N VAL A 127 12.45 11.99 -0.74
CA VAL A 127 13.07 13.16 -1.37
C VAL A 127 13.59 12.83 -2.76
N TYR A 128 14.23 11.68 -2.94
CA TYR A 128 14.69 11.26 -4.26
C TYR A 128 13.51 11.03 -5.21
N ASP A 129 12.48 10.28 -4.80
CA ASP A 129 11.26 10.04 -5.61
C ASP A 129 10.57 11.35 -5.99
N ALA A 130 10.50 12.30 -5.05
CA ALA A 130 9.92 13.63 -5.24
C ALA A 130 10.66 14.49 -6.27
N LEU A 131 11.98 14.31 -6.45
CA LEU A 131 12.79 15.08 -7.39
C LEU A 131 12.70 14.51 -8.82
N VAL A 132 12.67 13.18 -8.95
CA VAL A 132 12.68 12.50 -10.25
C VAL A 132 11.28 12.18 -10.79
N SER A 133 10.24 12.31 -9.97
CA SER A 133 8.85 12.16 -10.39
C SER A 133 8.29 13.44 -11.02
N GLU A 134 7.56 13.29 -12.12
CA GLU A 134 6.84 14.37 -12.77
C GLU A 134 5.64 14.82 -11.91
N ARG A 135 5.55 16.12 -11.59
CA ARG A 135 4.42 16.70 -10.84
C ARG A 135 3.71 17.72 -11.70
N VAL A 136 2.40 17.89 -11.48
CA VAL A 136 1.52 18.84 -12.22
C VAL A 136 2.10 20.26 -12.34
N TYR A 137 2.93 20.67 -11.38
CA TYR A 137 3.50 22.03 -11.30
C TYR A 137 5.03 22.08 -11.44
N LYS A 138 5.71 20.95 -11.68
CA LYS A 138 7.18 20.91 -11.77
C LYS A 138 7.66 19.76 -12.66
N PRO A 139 8.47 20.05 -13.71
CA PRO A 139 9.11 19.00 -14.47
C PRO A 139 10.07 18.21 -13.56
N ALA A 140 10.15 16.90 -13.77
CA ALA A 140 11.11 16.05 -13.09
C ALA A 140 12.55 16.52 -13.35
N TYR A 141 13.41 16.46 -12.33
CA TYR A 141 14.84 16.59 -12.54
C TYR A 141 15.41 15.31 -13.16
N SER A 142 16.56 15.43 -13.84
CA SER A 142 17.31 14.24 -14.22
C SER A 142 17.82 13.51 -12.98
N HIS A 143 18.09 12.22 -13.13
CA HIS A 143 18.68 11.40 -12.07
C HIS A 143 19.95 12.07 -11.49
N GLU A 144 20.87 12.48 -12.36
CA GLU A 144 22.15 13.07 -11.98
C GLU A 144 21.95 14.39 -11.23
N GLN A 145 21.00 15.20 -11.67
CA GLN A 145 20.64 16.45 -10.99
C GLN A 145 20.06 16.17 -9.60
N ALA A 146 19.14 15.22 -9.47
CA ALA A 146 18.53 14.86 -8.19
C ALA A 146 19.58 14.38 -7.18
N VAL A 147 20.48 13.48 -7.60
CA VAL A 147 21.58 12.98 -6.75
C VAL A 147 22.49 14.14 -6.33
N GLN A 148 22.87 15.03 -7.25
CA GLN A 148 23.74 16.16 -6.92
C GLN A 148 23.08 17.13 -5.92
N MET A 149 21.80 17.44 -6.09
CA MET A 149 21.05 18.30 -5.17
C MET A 149 21.00 17.71 -3.74
N ILE A 150 20.78 16.40 -3.64
CA ILE A 150 20.79 15.68 -2.37
C ILE A 150 22.17 15.75 -1.72
N LEU A 151 23.25 15.46 -2.47
CA LEU A 151 24.62 15.48 -1.95
C LEU A 151 25.10 16.88 -1.54
N ASN A 152 24.63 17.92 -2.23
CA ASN A 152 24.92 19.33 -1.89
C ASN A 152 24.15 19.81 -0.64
N GLY A 153 23.22 19.01 -0.11
CA GLY A 153 22.39 19.38 1.05
C GLY A 153 21.24 20.33 0.72
N GLU A 154 20.92 20.54 -0.56
CA GLU A 154 19.81 21.40 -1.00
C GLU A 154 18.45 20.84 -0.57
N CYS A 155 18.38 19.52 -0.39
CA CYS A 155 17.17 18.81 0.01
C CYS A 155 17.13 18.45 1.50
N GLY A 156 18.10 18.93 2.29
CA GLY A 156 18.23 18.62 3.70
C GLY A 156 19.48 17.81 4.03
N ALA A 157 19.65 17.50 5.32
CA ALA A 157 20.78 16.72 5.82
C ALA A 157 20.33 15.27 6.06
N PHE A 158 21.06 14.34 5.46
CA PHE A 158 20.82 12.90 5.59
C PHE A 158 22.00 12.22 6.26
N ASN A 159 21.78 10.98 6.72
CA ASN A 159 22.85 10.15 7.25
C ASN A 159 23.95 9.96 6.20
N PRO A 160 25.23 10.21 6.52
CA PRO A 160 26.33 10.05 5.58
C PRO A 160 26.40 8.64 4.95
N LEU A 161 26.10 7.59 5.72
CA LEU A 161 26.11 6.21 5.21
C LEU A 161 25.00 5.96 4.17
N LEU A 162 23.87 6.66 4.30
CA LEU A 162 22.78 6.60 3.32
C LEU A 162 23.13 7.36 2.05
N LEU A 163 23.82 8.50 2.16
CA LEU A 163 24.31 9.24 0.99
C LEU A 163 25.32 8.42 0.19
N GLU A 164 26.27 7.76 0.87
CA GLU A 164 27.17 6.81 0.21
C GLU A 164 26.41 5.65 -0.43
N GLY A 165 25.41 5.10 0.28
CA GLY A 165 24.56 4.02 -0.25
C GLY A 165 23.79 4.45 -1.50
N LEU A 166 23.28 5.68 -1.55
CA LEU A 166 22.64 6.26 -2.72
C LEU A 166 23.63 6.36 -3.89
N MET A 167 24.84 6.86 -3.67
CA MET A 167 25.86 6.96 -4.72
C MET A 167 26.25 5.60 -5.30
N GLU A 168 26.39 4.57 -4.46
CA GLU A 168 26.74 3.22 -4.91
C GLU A 168 25.60 2.52 -5.64
N SER A 169 24.35 2.87 -5.34
CA SER A 169 23.17 2.25 -5.92
C SER A 169 22.46 3.07 -6.99
N GLN A 170 22.99 4.25 -7.33
CA GLN A 170 22.36 5.23 -8.22
C GLN A 170 21.93 4.61 -9.57
N ASP A 171 22.82 3.84 -10.21
CA ASP A 171 22.54 3.16 -11.49
C ASP A 171 21.42 2.10 -11.35
N ARG A 172 21.42 1.37 -10.24
CA ARG A 172 20.41 0.34 -9.96
C ARG A 172 19.05 0.98 -9.70
N ILE A 173 19.02 2.10 -8.98
CA ILE A 173 17.80 2.87 -8.73
C ILE A 173 17.24 3.37 -10.05
N THR A 174 18.06 3.98 -10.91
CA THR A 174 17.65 4.47 -12.24
C THR A 174 17.08 3.35 -13.09
N LYS A 175 17.77 2.21 -13.18
CA LYS A 175 17.29 1.05 -13.94
C LYS A 175 15.97 0.49 -13.41
N GLU A 176 15.80 0.41 -12.09
CA GLU A 176 14.55 -0.05 -11.47
C GLU A 176 13.39 0.92 -11.78
N LEU A 177 13.65 2.23 -11.80
CA LEU A 177 12.68 3.24 -12.20
C LEU A 177 12.32 3.16 -13.68
N GLU A 178 13.30 2.93 -14.57
CA GLU A 178 13.10 2.75 -16.01
C GLU A 178 12.28 1.49 -16.33
N LEU A 179 12.60 0.36 -15.71
CA LEU A 179 11.85 -0.88 -15.91
C LEU A 179 10.38 -0.74 -15.49
N ARG A 180 10.13 0.00 -14.42
CA ARG A 180 8.77 0.31 -13.97
C ARG A 180 8.09 1.36 -14.83
N SER A 181 8.82 2.38 -15.32
CA SER A 181 8.25 3.41 -16.18
C SER A 181 7.80 2.86 -17.54
N VAL A 182 8.46 1.82 -18.09
CA VAL A 182 7.98 1.12 -19.30
C VAL A 182 6.69 0.34 -19.02
N GLY A 183 6.56 -0.28 -17.84
CA GLY A 183 5.32 -0.89 -17.38
C GLY A 183 4.20 0.15 -17.18
N ASP A 184 4.52 1.27 -16.55
CA ASP A 184 3.61 2.40 -16.35
C ASP A 184 3.29 3.11 -17.66
N GLN A 185 4.17 3.16 -18.66
CA GLN A 185 3.91 3.77 -19.98
C GLN A 185 2.85 3.00 -20.75
N ASN A 186 2.80 1.67 -20.64
CA ASN A 186 1.71 0.87 -21.21
C ASN A 186 0.37 1.19 -20.51
N VAL A 187 0.39 1.40 -19.19
CA VAL A 187 -0.77 1.86 -18.41
C VAL A 187 -1.12 3.31 -18.76
N ARG A 188 -0.12 4.19 -18.99
CA ARG A 188 -0.26 5.62 -19.33
C ARG A 188 -0.75 5.80 -20.76
N GLN A 189 -0.42 4.92 -21.70
CA GLN A 189 -1.03 4.90 -23.04
C GLN A 189 -2.51 4.49 -22.99
N MET A 190 -2.86 3.48 -22.19
CA MET A 190 -4.26 3.18 -21.88
C MET A 190 -4.96 4.35 -21.17
N ARG A 191 -4.24 5.06 -20.29
CA ARG A 191 -4.71 6.25 -19.59
C ARG A 191 -4.87 7.45 -20.51
N ASN A 192 -4.00 7.68 -21.50
CA ASN A 192 -4.12 8.78 -22.45
C ASN A 192 -5.34 8.58 -23.38
N VAL A 193 -5.64 7.34 -23.76
CA VAL A 193 -6.88 6.98 -24.47
C VAL A 193 -8.09 7.22 -23.58
N ALA A 194 -7.98 6.95 -22.27
CA ALA A 194 -9.00 7.34 -21.31
C ALA A 194 -9.07 8.88 -21.12
N ASP A 195 -7.95 9.60 -21.07
CA ASP A 195 -7.85 11.05 -20.85
C ASP A 195 -8.45 11.85 -22.03
N GLU A 196 -8.35 11.34 -23.26
CA GLU A 196 -9.10 11.85 -24.42
C GLU A 196 -10.62 11.68 -24.27
N LEU A 197 -11.08 10.62 -23.60
CA LEU A 197 -12.50 10.44 -23.25
C LEU A 197 -12.92 11.30 -22.04
N LEU A 198 -11.97 11.63 -21.15
CA LEU A 198 -12.16 12.43 -19.92
C LEU A 198 -12.10 13.95 -20.13
N GLN A 199 -11.73 14.45 -21.32
CA GLN A 199 -11.82 15.90 -21.66
C GLN A 199 -13.27 16.44 -21.69
N ARG A 200 -14.25 15.62 -21.33
CA ARG A 200 -15.60 16.08 -21.01
C ARG A 200 -15.63 16.62 -19.57
N PRO A 201 -16.28 17.76 -19.32
CA PRO A 201 -16.19 18.53 -18.06
C PRO A 201 -16.75 17.84 -16.80
N GLU A 202 -17.04 16.54 -16.84
CA GLU A 202 -17.66 15.75 -15.78
C GLU A 202 -16.64 14.97 -14.91
N PHE A 203 -15.35 14.96 -15.27
CA PHE A 203 -14.41 13.93 -14.80
C PHE A 203 -13.26 14.34 -13.85
N SER A 204 -13.16 15.59 -13.37
CA SER A 204 -12.13 15.93 -12.35
C SER A 204 -12.35 15.24 -10.99
N ILE A 205 -13.53 14.65 -10.79
CA ILE A 205 -13.87 13.81 -9.63
C ILE A 205 -13.21 12.43 -9.74
N ALA A 206 -13.07 11.86 -10.94
CA ALA A 206 -12.63 10.48 -11.12
C ALA A 206 -11.16 10.26 -10.72
N GLU A 207 -10.27 11.23 -10.96
CA GLU A 207 -8.87 11.11 -10.54
C GLU A 207 -8.71 11.14 -9.02
N ARG A 208 -9.51 11.96 -8.32
CA ARG A 208 -9.54 12.01 -6.85
C ARG A 208 -10.11 10.71 -6.28
N THR A 209 -11.21 10.23 -6.87
CA THR A 209 -11.80 8.93 -6.50
C THR A 209 -10.82 7.80 -6.76
N GLN A 210 -10.05 7.83 -7.85
CA GLN A 210 -9.04 6.82 -8.14
C GLN A 210 -7.90 6.82 -7.11
N GLN A 211 -7.36 7.99 -6.75
CA GLN A 211 -6.35 8.07 -5.69
C GLN A 211 -6.89 7.57 -4.35
N GLN A 212 -8.14 7.91 -4.02
CA GLN A 212 -8.80 7.43 -2.81
C GLN A 212 -9.02 5.90 -2.84
N LEU A 213 -9.39 5.33 -4.00
CA LEU A 213 -9.51 3.89 -4.21
C LEU A 213 -8.17 3.16 -4.10
N GLU A 214 -7.10 3.70 -4.69
CA GLU A 214 -5.74 3.15 -4.57
C GLU A 214 -5.26 3.16 -3.12
N TYR A 215 -5.58 4.22 -2.39
CA TYR A 215 -5.27 4.34 -0.97
C TYR A 215 -6.07 3.37 -0.10
N GLU A 216 -7.39 3.25 -0.30
CA GLU A 216 -8.22 2.27 0.40
C GLU A 216 -7.73 0.84 0.15
N ARG A 217 -7.35 0.51 -1.10
CA ARG A 217 -6.73 -0.78 -1.44
C ARG A 217 -5.43 -1.03 -0.70
N MET A 218 -4.57 -0.01 -0.57
CA MET A 218 -3.30 -0.13 0.15
C MET A 218 -3.53 -0.37 1.65
N LYS A 219 -4.47 0.38 2.23
CA LYS A 219 -4.91 0.25 3.62
C LYS A 219 -5.46 -1.16 3.89
N ASP A 220 -6.36 -1.63 3.03
CA ASP A 220 -6.98 -2.95 3.16
C ASP A 220 -5.96 -4.07 3.04
N LYS A 221 -5.00 -3.95 2.12
CA LYS A 221 -3.91 -4.93 1.97
C LYS A 221 -3.01 -4.98 3.20
N PHE A 222 -2.67 -3.83 3.78
CA PHE A 222 -1.88 -3.74 5.01
C PHE A 222 -2.60 -4.42 6.18
N TYR A 223 -3.86 -4.06 6.44
CA TYR A 223 -4.64 -4.67 7.53
C TYR A 223 -4.89 -6.16 7.31
N SER A 224 -5.10 -6.59 6.05
CA SER A 224 -5.19 -8.01 5.67
C SER A 224 -3.96 -8.81 6.10
N SER A 225 -2.77 -8.24 5.84
CA SER A 225 -1.51 -8.94 6.11
C SER A 225 -1.26 -9.13 7.61
N LEU A 226 -1.84 -8.26 8.44
CA LEU A 226 -1.70 -8.30 9.90
C LEU A 226 -2.69 -9.25 10.58
N SER A 227 -3.90 -9.42 10.02
CA SER A 227 -4.97 -10.15 10.72
C SER A 227 -4.80 -11.68 10.73
N LYS A 228 -3.97 -12.23 9.84
CA LYS A 228 -3.84 -13.70 9.64
C LYS A 228 -5.22 -14.38 9.55
N GLU A 229 -6.13 -13.77 8.80
CA GLU A 229 -7.48 -14.29 8.57
C GLU A 229 -7.59 -14.87 7.16
N ILE A 230 -8.40 -15.92 6.97
CA ILE A 230 -8.74 -16.40 5.64
C ILE A 230 -9.89 -15.52 5.12
N ARG A 231 -9.55 -14.48 4.35
CA ARG A 231 -10.54 -13.62 3.69
C ARG A 231 -10.59 -13.89 2.20
N TYR A 232 -11.76 -13.72 1.60
CA TYR A 232 -11.94 -13.82 0.16
C TYR A 232 -12.81 -12.69 -0.39
N GLU A 233 -12.60 -12.37 -1.67
CA GLU A 233 -13.41 -11.48 -2.48
C GLU A 233 -13.71 -12.18 -3.81
N TYR A 234 -14.98 -12.26 -4.18
CA TYR A 234 -15.45 -12.79 -5.45
C TYR A 234 -16.08 -11.68 -6.27
N THR A 235 -15.66 -11.52 -7.52
CA THR A 235 -16.28 -10.62 -8.49
C THR A 235 -16.95 -11.40 -9.60
N THR A 236 -18.11 -10.94 -10.08
CA THR A 236 -18.84 -11.61 -11.17
C THR A 236 -18.33 -11.21 -12.56
N GLN A 237 -17.76 -10.01 -12.71
CA GLN A 237 -17.20 -9.51 -13.97
C GLN A 237 -15.89 -8.72 -13.74
N PRO A 238 -14.71 -9.30 -14.07
CA PRO A 238 -14.51 -10.70 -14.50
C PRO A 238 -14.81 -11.67 -13.36
N MET A 239 -15.14 -12.93 -13.70
CA MET A 239 -15.27 -14.02 -12.73
C MET A 239 -13.90 -14.31 -12.10
N MET A 240 -13.71 -13.81 -10.89
CA MET A 240 -12.44 -13.85 -10.19
C MET A 240 -12.67 -14.03 -8.70
N LEU A 241 -11.85 -14.89 -8.09
CA LEU A 241 -11.81 -15.11 -6.65
C LEU A 241 -10.42 -14.74 -6.14
N THR A 242 -10.37 -13.82 -5.20
CA THR A 242 -9.16 -13.34 -4.56
C THR A 242 -9.17 -13.74 -3.10
N PHE A 243 -8.06 -14.26 -2.58
CA PHE A 243 -7.88 -14.56 -1.17
C PHE A 243 -6.85 -13.62 -0.55
N SER A 244 -6.94 -13.40 0.76
CA SER A 244 -5.83 -12.84 1.54
C SER A 244 -4.58 -13.72 1.41
N GLU A 245 -3.38 -13.11 1.42
CA GLU A 245 -2.10 -13.83 1.34
C GLU A 245 -2.00 -15.00 2.35
N TRP A 246 -2.35 -14.74 3.61
CA TRP A 246 -2.36 -15.77 4.65
C TRP A 246 -3.39 -16.87 4.34
N GLY A 247 -4.62 -16.50 3.96
CA GLY A 247 -5.67 -17.45 3.57
C GLY A 247 -5.28 -18.35 2.39
N ALA A 248 -4.71 -17.78 1.33
CA ALA A 248 -4.25 -18.53 0.16
C ALA A 248 -3.20 -19.59 0.56
N LYS A 249 -2.24 -19.19 1.41
CA LYS A 249 -1.21 -20.09 1.94
C LYS A 249 -1.79 -21.19 2.83
N THR A 250 -2.71 -20.86 3.74
CA THR A 250 -3.35 -21.80 4.67
C THR A 250 -4.23 -22.84 3.93
N LEU A 251 -4.86 -22.43 2.82
CA LEU A 251 -5.66 -23.31 1.97
C LEU A 251 -4.84 -24.04 0.90
N GLY A 252 -3.60 -23.61 0.64
CA GLY A 252 -2.75 -24.18 -0.41
C GLY A 252 -3.17 -23.81 -1.84
N ILE A 253 -3.79 -22.64 -2.01
CA ILE A 253 -4.33 -22.13 -3.29
C ILE A 253 -3.63 -20.86 -3.73
N ASP A 254 -3.90 -20.41 -4.96
CA ASP A 254 -3.36 -19.15 -5.49
C ASP A 254 -4.14 -17.94 -4.94
N GLU A 255 -3.44 -16.82 -4.69
CA GLU A 255 -4.05 -15.58 -4.15
C GLU A 255 -5.14 -15.03 -5.07
N VAL A 256 -4.96 -15.16 -6.39
CA VAL A 256 -5.92 -14.72 -7.40
C VAL A 256 -6.22 -15.89 -8.32
N THR A 257 -7.50 -16.21 -8.45
CA THR A 257 -8.01 -17.28 -9.31
C THR A 257 -9.02 -16.73 -10.30
N LEU A 258 -8.72 -16.82 -11.59
CA LEU A 258 -9.69 -16.56 -12.67
C LEU A 258 -10.50 -17.82 -12.94
N GLU A 259 -11.80 -17.65 -13.22
CA GLU A 259 -12.75 -18.75 -13.44
C GLU A 259 -12.65 -19.84 -12.34
N PRO A 260 -13.03 -19.53 -11.08
CA PRO A 260 -12.82 -20.40 -9.92
C PRO A 260 -13.25 -21.86 -10.11
N GLU A 261 -14.35 -22.09 -10.83
CA GLU A 261 -14.89 -23.43 -11.13
C GLU A 261 -13.98 -24.30 -12.01
N LYS A 262 -12.98 -23.71 -12.68
CA LYS A 262 -12.04 -24.42 -13.55
C LYS A 262 -10.65 -24.57 -12.93
N ASN A 263 -10.41 -23.98 -11.77
CA ASN A 263 -9.08 -23.98 -11.15
C ASN A 263 -8.87 -25.26 -10.32
N GLU A 264 -7.96 -26.12 -10.77
CA GLU A 264 -7.69 -27.42 -10.14
C GLU A 264 -7.28 -27.29 -8.67
N LYS A 265 -6.39 -26.36 -8.33
CA LYS A 265 -5.93 -26.16 -6.94
C LYS A 265 -7.07 -25.72 -6.02
N LEU A 266 -7.93 -24.82 -6.50
CA LEU A 266 -9.09 -24.39 -5.75
C LEU A 266 -10.06 -25.55 -5.52
N LEU A 267 -10.32 -26.37 -6.55
CA LEU A 267 -11.20 -27.53 -6.44
C LEU A 267 -10.64 -28.63 -5.52
N GLU A 268 -9.32 -28.76 -5.41
CA GLU A 268 -8.68 -29.64 -4.44
C GLU A 268 -8.90 -29.18 -2.99
N ALA A 269 -8.96 -27.87 -2.77
CA ALA A 269 -9.14 -27.27 -1.45
C ALA A 269 -10.61 -27.08 -1.08
N PHE A 270 -11.44 -26.71 -2.05
CA PHE A 270 -12.85 -26.37 -1.90
C PHE A 270 -13.63 -27.15 -2.98
N PRO A 271 -14.23 -28.30 -2.63
CA PRO A 271 -14.90 -29.16 -3.59
C PRO A 271 -15.99 -28.42 -4.36
N LEU A 272 -16.18 -28.79 -5.63
CA LEU A 272 -17.15 -28.14 -6.53
C LEU A 272 -18.56 -28.08 -5.94
N GLU A 273 -19.02 -29.16 -5.31
CA GLU A 273 -20.34 -29.24 -4.65
C GLU A 273 -20.52 -28.16 -3.56
N GLU A 274 -19.46 -27.89 -2.79
CA GLU A 274 -19.51 -26.89 -1.72
C GLU A 274 -19.37 -25.47 -2.29
N ILE A 275 -18.64 -25.28 -3.40
CA ILE A 275 -18.59 -24.02 -4.16
C ILE A 275 -19.97 -23.69 -4.72
N GLU A 276 -20.65 -24.67 -5.34
CA GLU A 276 -22.00 -24.52 -5.89
C GLU A 276 -22.99 -24.18 -4.78
N ARG A 277 -22.95 -24.90 -3.66
CA ARG A 277 -23.77 -24.61 -2.48
C ARG A 277 -23.52 -23.20 -1.91
N LEU A 278 -22.27 -22.74 -1.90
CA LEU A 278 -21.95 -21.37 -1.49
C LEU A 278 -22.54 -20.37 -2.48
N LYS A 279 -22.41 -20.60 -3.80
CA LYS A 279 -23.00 -19.74 -4.82
C LYS A 279 -24.52 -19.65 -4.68
N GLU A 280 -25.21 -20.78 -4.55
CA GLU A 280 -26.66 -20.82 -4.33
C GLU A 280 -27.05 -20.00 -3.10
N SER A 281 -26.35 -20.20 -1.98
CA SER A 281 -26.59 -19.43 -0.75
C SER A 281 -26.41 -17.91 -0.95
N LEU A 282 -25.42 -17.50 -1.74
CA LEU A 282 -25.20 -16.09 -2.06
C LEU A 282 -26.33 -15.52 -2.96
N PHE A 283 -26.85 -16.31 -3.90
CA PHE A 283 -27.96 -15.91 -4.78
C PHE A 283 -29.31 -15.81 -4.06
N GLU A 284 -29.48 -16.47 -2.92
CA GLU A 284 -30.69 -16.37 -2.09
C GLU A 284 -30.76 -15.07 -1.26
N THR A 285 -29.66 -14.31 -1.19
CA THR A 285 -29.64 -13.03 -0.47
C THR A 285 -30.45 -11.95 -1.18
N THR A 286 -30.73 -10.85 -0.47
CA THR A 286 -31.30 -9.63 -1.07
C THR A 286 -30.49 -8.41 -0.66
N PRO A 287 -30.64 -7.25 -1.31
CA PRO A 287 -30.01 -6.01 -0.87
C PRO A 287 -30.31 -5.64 0.58
N GLU A 288 -31.50 -5.97 1.08
CA GLU A 288 -31.93 -5.73 2.47
C GLU A 288 -31.33 -6.74 3.46
N ASN A 289 -31.03 -7.95 3.00
CA ASN A 289 -30.39 -9.00 3.79
C ASN A 289 -29.24 -9.65 3.01
N PRO A 290 -28.09 -8.96 2.88
CA PRO A 290 -27.00 -9.39 2.01
C PRO A 290 -26.04 -10.38 2.69
N GLU A 291 -26.24 -10.71 3.96
CA GLU A 291 -25.32 -11.51 4.77
C GLU A 291 -25.81 -12.96 4.89
N ILE A 292 -24.87 -13.89 4.75
CA ILE A 292 -25.08 -15.32 4.99
C ILE A 292 -23.98 -15.87 5.88
N GLU A 293 -24.33 -16.90 6.63
CA GLU A 293 -23.39 -17.64 7.45
C GLU A 293 -23.75 -19.12 7.37
N ASN A 294 -22.84 -19.92 6.82
CA ASN A 294 -23.05 -21.35 6.59
C ASN A 294 -21.75 -22.12 6.86
N THR A 295 -21.87 -23.43 7.10
CA THR A 295 -20.72 -24.33 7.30
C THR A 295 -20.45 -25.13 6.04
N TYR A 296 -19.19 -25.14 5.61
CA TYR A 296 -18.72 -25.79 4.38
C TYR A 296 -17.51 -26.67 4.69
N ARG A 297 -17.42 -27.80 4.01
CA ARG A 297 -16.29 -28.73 4.18
C ARG A 297 -15.16 -28.39 3.21
N ILE A 298 -14.09 -27.79 3.73
CA ILE A 298 -12.94 -27.35 2.94
C ILE A 298 -11.62 -27.89 3.51
N ARG A 299 -10.58 -27.94 2.69
CA ARG A 299 -9.25 -28.39 3.07
C ARG A 299 -8.44 -27.22 3.63
N VAL A 300 -8.00 -27.37 4.87
CA VAL A 300 -7.17 -26.41 5.61
C VAL A 300 -5.94 -27.15 6.11
N ASP A 301 -4.74 -26.64 5.81
CA ASP A 301 -3.46 -27.29 6.14
C ASP A 301 -3.40 -28.77 5.72
N GLY A 302 -3.94 -29.09 4.54
CA GLY A 302 -3.95 -30.45 3.99
C GLY A 302 -5.04 -31.39 4.55
N THR A 303 -5.89 -30.94 5.47
CA THR A 303 -6.97 -31.75 6.08
C THR A 303 -8.34 -31.14 5.84
N PHE A 304 -9.36 -31.96 5.52
CA PHE A 304 -10.74 -31.46 5.41
C PHE A 304 -11.32 -31.18 6.79
N ARG A 305 -11.88 -29.98 6.95
CA ARG A 305 -12.53 -29.51 8.18
C ARG A 305 -13.81 -28.77 7.84
N ASP A 306 -14.76 -28.83 8.75
CA ASP A 306 -15.97 -28.02 8.68
C ASP A 306 -15.60 -26.59 9.09
N CYS A 307 -15.69 -25.67 8.14
CA CYS A 307 -15.32 -24.28 8.33
C CYS A 307 -16.55 -23.41 8.19
N ARG A 308 -16.70 -22.44 9.09
CA ARG A 308 -17.80 -21.50 9.04
C ARG A 308 -17.43 -20.35 8.11
N ILE A 309 -18.22 -20.16 7.06
CA ILE A 309 -18.01 -19.08 6.09
C ILE A 309 -19.08 -18.04 6.31
N VAL A 310 -18.64 -16.82 6.61
CA VAL A 310 -19.50 -15.63 6.72
C VAL A 310 -19.25 -14.78 5.49
N SER A 311 -20.31 -14.49 4.74
CA SER A 311 -20.21 -13.79 3.47
C SER A 311 -21.25 -12.68 3.38
N ARG A 312 -20.86 -11.58 2.74
CA ARG A 312 -21.73 -10.47 2.41
C ARG A 312 -21.72 -10.25 0.90
N VAL A 313 -22.91 -10.27 0.30
CA VAL A 313 -23.10 -10.03 -1.13
C VAL A 313 -23.06 -8.53 -1.41
N ILE A 314 -22.37 -8.16 -2.49
CA ILE A 314 -22.26 -6.80 -2.98
C ILE A 314 -23.31 -6.63 -4.08
N TRP A 315 -24.35 -5.86 -3.80
CA TRP A 315 -25.43 -5.55 -4.73
C TRP A 315 -25.17 -4.23 -5.47
N SER A 316 -25.56 -4.16 -6.74
CA SER A 316 -25.56 -2.91 -7.50
C SER A 316 -26.63 -1.96 -6.96
N ASN A 317 -26.36 -0.66 -7.06
CA ASN A 317 -27.28 0.39 -6.58
C ASN A 317 -28.28 0.83 -7.67
N GLU A 318 -28.58 -0.06 -8.61
CA GLU A 318 -29.46 0.19 -9.76
C GLU A 318 -30.93 -0.09 -9.41
N ALA A 319 -31.85 0.39 -10.25
CA ALA A 319 -33.29 0.17 -10.07
C ALA A 319 -33.68 -1.32 -10.03
N LEU A 320 -32.87 -2.18 -10.65
CA LEU A 320 -32.91 -3.64 -10.52
C LEU A 320 -31.55 -4.09 -9.98
N PRO A 321 -31.44 -4.33 -8.65
CA PRO A 321 -30.18 -4.71 -8.03
C PRO A 321 -29.63 -6.00 -8.63
N GLN A 322 -28.36 -5.99 -9.01
CA GLN A 322 -27.62 -7.14 -9.53
C GLN A 322 -26.51 -7.53 -8.55
N CYS A 323 -26.19 -8.82 -8.46
CA CYS A 323 -25.06 -9.30 -7.67
C CYS A 323 -23.75 -8.99 -8.40
N ASN A 324 -22.97 -8.06 -7.84
CA ASN A 324 -21.65 -7.67 -8.36
C ASN A 324 -20.53 -8.58 -7.83
N GLY A 325 -20.79 -9.31 -6.75
CA GLY A 325 -19.78 -10.13 -6.09
C GLY A 325 -20.13 -10.43 -4.63
N SER A 326 -19.16 -10.97 -3.90
CA SER A 326 -19.27 -11.17 -2.46
C SER A 326 -17.91 -11.04 -1.80
N ILE A 327 -17.91 -10.57 -0.56
CA ILE A 327 -16.74 -10.63 0.32
C ILE A 327 -17.05 -11.56 1.47
N GLY A 328 -16.06 -12.28 1.99
CA GLY A 328 -16.29 -13.16 3.11
C GLY A 328 -15.04 -13.54 3.87
N ARG A 329 -15.27 -14.16 5.03
CA ARG A 329 -14.24 -14.71 5.90
C ARG A 329 -14.54 -16.17 6.19
N ILE A 330 -13.51 -16.99 6.16
CA ILE A 330 -13.55 -18.40 6.52
C ILE A 330 -12.96 -18.54 7.93
N LEU A 331 -13.75 -19.12 8.82
CA LEU A 331 -13.41 -19.38 10.22
C LEU A 331 -13.10 -20.86 10.37
N THR A 332 -11.86 -21.13 10.75
CA THR A 332 -11.35 -22.46 11.06
C THR A 332 -11.30 -22.58 12.59
N GLU A 333 -12.44 -22.87 13.21
CA GLU A 333 -12.51 -23.10 14.67
C GLU A 333 -11.67 -24.31 15.12
#